data_AF-A0AAQ3K5V6-F1
#
_entry.id   AF-A0AAQ3K5V6-F1
#
_cell.length_a   1.000
_cell.length_b   1.000
_cell.length_c   1.000
_cell.angle_alpha   90.00
_cell.angle_beta   90.00
_cell.angle_gamma   90.00
#
_symmetry.space_group_name_H-M   'P 1'
#
loop_
_entity.id
_entity.type
_entity.pdbx_description
1 polymer ?
#
loop_
_entity_poly.entity_id
_entity_poly.type
_entity_poly.pdbx_seq_one_letter_code
_entity_poly.pdbx_strand_id
1 'polypeptide(L)'
;MLLRAGVMCANHSPSLLLLTPLRHPTCSTKCLTEHRHLPYFNSVLRASIEKGAPVKALSQFKAFLRLTPFRPDRRTFVLVLAACLRSSNLSAAMEAHARLVKHGFRAHASVATPLFHLYLKHDRVPDALLLLDDVFDDDGVDAVHGNLMIAKLLKSGQFDKANWVFKNMPVKDLVSWNSMIAGCVQNSRPKEALSFFERMVGAGLEPDAFSFSSVLSACARVGARGHGERMHRLMLDKMIELNYILSSALIDMYAKCGSIDAAKRVFAGTARDHVSIWNSMITGLAIHGLGSDAVELFCQMEAEGMTPDGVTFLAVLTACSHAGMVEEARNHFSKMKEVHGIEPGIEHYGATVDASARAGLLDHAYEMIGEMPMKPDGVIWRILLSACKRHHRPDLAEIAIDRMSTRGSGDYVLLSSIYSSARKWTRAEQVWDSMKENKVRKKRGLSWAEVGRKVHQFKAGDRSHPETHDIYRVLNTLGERLKIEGFQPMTELVSMDVLEEEREENLSVHSEKLAVAYCVLKTGPGSEIRVSKNLQTCQDCHEWMKVISKVLSRVILVRDRVRFHRFEKGICSCNDYW
;
A
#
# COMPACT_ATOMS: atom_id res chain seq x y z
N MET A 1 -53.83 66.47 31.55
CA MET A 1 -54.72 65.99 32.62
C MET A 1 -53.85 65.27 33.64
N LEU A 2 -53.67 65.91 34.81
CA LEU A 2 -53.27 65.40 36.14
C LEU A 2 -52.21 64.26 36.22
N LEU A 3 -50.95 64.51 36.60
CA LEU A 3 -50.36 64.80 37.93
C LEU A 3 -50.12 63.56 38.85
N ARG A 4 -48.82 63.41 39.21
CA ARG A 4 -48.23 62.99 40.51
C ARG A 4 -48.37 61.50 40.92
N ALA A 5 -47.42 60.86 41.59
CA ALA A 5 -46.20 61.26 42.32
C ALA A 5 -45.19 60.07 42.29
N GLY A 6 -43.88 60.28 42.20
CA GLY A 6 -42.95 60.42 43.35
C GLY A 6 -42.28 59.07 43.63
N VAL A 7 -40.96 58.89 43.76
CA VAL A 7 -39.98 59.66 44.53
C VAL A 7 -38.54 59.39 44.02
N MET A 8 -37.73 60.46 44.04
CA MET A 8 -36.26 60.63 43.96
C MET A 8 -35.46 59.65 44.86
N CYS A 9 -34.14 59.41 44.83
CA CYS A 9 -32.88 59.85 44.22
C CYS A 9 -31.90 58.67 44.56
N ALA A 10 -30.80 58.34 43.88
CA ALA A 10 -29.65 59.19 43.58
C ALA A 10 -28.64 58.46 42.66
N ASN A 11 -28.01 59.24 41.78
CA ASN A 11 -26.60 59.17 41.34
C ASN A 11 -26.08 57.92 40.59
N HIS A 12 -26.14 57.94 39.25
CA HIS A 12 -25.04 58.31 38.34
C HIS A 12 -25.28 57.82 36.91
N SER A 13 -25.01 58.70 35.95
CA SER A 13 -25.03 58.47 34.50
C SER A 13 -23.79 57.69 34.02
N PRO A 14 -23.77 57.24 32.75
CA PRO A 14 -23.07 56.05 32.28
C PRO A 14 -21.64 56.33 31.82
N SER A 15 -20.75 55.37 32.03
CA SER A 15 -19.41 55.39 31.43
C SER A 15 -19.03 54.01 30.92
N LEU A 16 -18.98 53.92 29.59
CA LEU A 16 -17.96 53.23 28.80
C LEU A 16 -17.16 52.15 29.55
N LEU A 17 -17.38 50.88 29.21
CA LEU A 17 -16.35 49.83 29.22
C LEU A 17 -16.68 48.79 28.13
N LEU A 18 -16.54 49.24 26.88
CA LEU A 18 -16.10 48.38 25.79
C LEU A 18 -14.59 48.12 25.98
N LEU A 19 -14.17 46.88 25.77
CA LEU A 19 -12.79 46.46 25.49
C LEU A 19 -11.79 46.54 26.65
N THR A 20 -11.86 45.56 27.55
CA THR A 20 -10.66 44.98 28.18
C THR A 20 -10.71 43.46 28.06
N PRO A 21 -9.65 42.79 27.58
CA PRO A 21 -9.60 41.33 27.56
C PRO A 21 -9.57 40.86 29.01
N LEU A 22 -10.64 40.20 29.46
CA LEU A 22 -10.66 39.53 30.76
C LEU A 22 -9.62 38.40 30.76
N ARG A 23 -8.37 38.75 31.10
CA ARG A 23 -7.42 37.86 31.75
C ARG A 23 -7.99 37.55 33.13
N HIS A 24 -8.97 36.65 33.21
CA HIS A 24 -9.36 36.05 34.48
C HIS A 24 -8.74 34.64 34.59
N PRO A 25 -8.25 34.25 35.79
CA PRO A 25 -7.40 33.09 35.96
C PRO A 25 -8.19 31.82 35.70
N THR A 26 -7.46 30.76 35.35
CA THR A 26 -7.90 29.37 35.36
C THR A 26 -8.98 29.11 36.41
N CYS A 27 -10.23 28.86 35.96
CA CYS A 27 -11.32 28.44 36.83
C CYS A 27 -10.89 27.15 37.56
N SER A 28 -10.63 27.27 38.86
CA SER A 28 -10.39 26.13 39.75
C SER A 28 -11.72 25.44 40.05
N THR A 29 -11.68 24.20 40.53
CA THR A 29 -12.86 23.46 41.00
C THR A 29 -13.65 24.20 42.10
N LYS A 30 -13.03 25.16 42.81
CA LYS A 30 -13.68 26.00 43.83
C LYS A 30 -14.70 27.01 43.27
N CYS A 31 -14.47 27.62 42.10
CA CYS A 31 -15.45 28.55 41.53
C CYS A 31 -16.77 27.87 41.11
N LEU A 32 -16.72 26.58 40.78
CA LEU A 32 -17.91 25.80 40.38
C LEU A 32 -18.84 25.48 41.55
N THR A 33 -18.31 25.44 42.77
CA THR A 33 -19.11 25.21 43.98
C THR A 33 -19.78 26.49 44.49
N GLU A 34 -19.21 27.67 44.20
CA GLU A 34 -19.71 28.96 44.69
C GLU A 34 -20.72 29.64 43.72
N HIS A 35 -20.63 29.39 42.41
CA HIS A 35 -21.54 29.99 41.42
C HIS A 35 -22.32 28.92 40.64
N ARG A 36 -23.57 28.66 41.07
CA ARG A 36 -24.47 27.62 40.50
C ARG A 36 -24.99 27.91 39.08
N HIS A 37 -24.79 29.12 38.57
CA HIS A 37 -25.22 29.55 37.23
C HIS A 37 -24.05 30.14 36.44
N LEU A 38 -23.26 29.28 35.80
CA LEU A 38 -22.18 29.70 34.90
C LEU A 38 -22.63 29.54 33.44
N PRO A 39 -23.05 30.62 32.73
CA PRO A 39 -23.53 30.50 31.34
C PRO A 39 -22.43 30.16 30.31
N TYR A 40 -21.18 29.92 30.75
CA TYR A 40 -20.00 29.80 29.88
C TYR A 40 -19.35 28.40 29.87
N PHE A 41 -20.07 27.33 30.23
CA PHE A 41 -19.51 25.97 30.29
C PHE A 41 -18.76 25.54 29.01
N ASN A 42 -19.34 25.81 27.83
CA ASN A 42 -18.69 25.50 26.54
C ASN A 42 -17.40 26.30 26.32
N SER A 43 -17.33 27.54 26.79
CA SER A 43 -16.12 28.37 26.70
C SER A 43 -15.00 27.84 27.59
N VAL A 44 -15.33 27.33 28.78
CA VAL A 44 -14.35 26.72 29.70
C VAL A 44 -13.76 25.45 29.09
N LEU A 45 -14.60 24.57 28.53
CA LEU A 45 -14.14 23.35 27.85
C LEU A 45 -13.23 23.68 26.65
N ARG A 46 -13.64 24.64 25.81
CA ARG A 46 -12.85 25.10 24.65
C ARG A 46 -11.49 25.63 25.09
N ALA A 47 -11.43 26.51 26.09
CA ALA A 47 -10.18 27.09 26.57
C ALA A 47 -9.19 26.03 27.08
N SER A 48 -9.67 24.98 27.77
CA SER A 48 -8.82 23.86 28.21
C SER A 48 -8.28 23.05 27.04
N ILE A 49 -9.06 22.86 25.97
CA ILE A 49 -8.64 22.13 24.76
C ILE A 49 -7.58 22.94 23.99
N GLU A 50 -7.80 24.24 23.80
CA GLU A 50 -6.88 25.14 23.09
C GLU A 50 -5.53 25.29 23.81
N LYS A 51 -5.54 25.27 25.15
CA LYS A 51 -4.32 25.23 25.98
C LYS A 51 -3.61 23.88 26.01
N GLY A 52 -4.03 22.91 25.19
CA GLY A 52 -3.40 21.58 25.14
C GLY A 52 -3.68 20.69 26.35
N ALA A 53 -4.73 20.96 27.13
CA ALA A 53 -5.11 20.19 28.32
C ALA A 53 -6.43 19.41 28.14
N PRO A 54 -6.50 18.44 27.20
CA PRO A 54 -7.75 17.73 26.88
C PRO A 54 -8.27 16.89 28.06
N VAL A 55 -7.40 16.28 28.86
CA VAL A 55 -7.79 15.50 30.05
C VAL A 55 -8.45 16.41 31.11
N LYS A 56 -7.97 17.64 31.25
CA LYS A 56 -8.57 18.66 32.13
C LYS A 56 -9.95 19.08 31.65
N ALA A 57 -10.16 19.21 30.34
CA ALA A 57 -11.49 19.48 29.78
C ALA A 57 -12.48 18.36 30.13
N LEU A 58 -12.05 17.10 30.04
CA LEU A 58 -12.89 15.95 30.40
C LEU A 58 -13.23 15.91 31.90
N SER A 59 -12.28 16.24 32.79
CA SER A 59 -12.55 16.30 34.23
C SER A 59 -13.49 17.47 34.59
N GLN A 60 -13.33 18.63 33.94
CA GLN A 60 -14.24 19.77 34.06
C GLN A 60 -15.67 19.41 33.62
N PHE A 61 -15.82 18.72 32.49
CA PHE A 61 -17.13 18.25 32.03
C PHE A 61 -17.81 17.33 33.06
N LYS A 62 -17.08 16.37 33.64
CA LYS A 62 -17.60 15.51 34.72
C LYS A 62 -17.99 16.30 35.96
N ALA A 63 -17.22 17.33 36.32
CA ALA A 63 -17.54 18.21 37.44
C ALA A 63 -18.82 19.03 37.17
N PHE A 64 -19.00 19.57 35.96
CA PHE A 64 -20.21 20.32 35.59
C PHE A 64 -21.45 19.46 35.75
N LEU A 65 -21.41 18.21 35.27
CA LEU A 65 -22.52 17.27 35.40
C LEU A 65 -22.87 16.90 36.84
N ARG A 66 -21.89 16.89 37.75
CA ARG A 66 -22.09 16.49 39.15
C ARG A 66 -22.51 17.64 40.05
N LEU A 67 -21.99 18.84 39.80
CA LEU A 67 -22.05 19.96 40.73
C LEU A 67 -23.08 21.04 40.35
N THR A 68 -23.65 20.98 39.15
CA THR A 68 -24.53 22.03 38.62
C THR A 68 -25.74 21.46 37.86
N PRO A 69 -26.85 22.20 37.70
CA PRO A 69 -27.99 21.80 36.87
C PRO A 69 -27.70 21.90 35.35
N PHE A 70 -26.43 21.81 34.95
CA PHE A 70 -25.97 21.95 33.59
C PHE A 70 -26.58 20.87 32.68
N ARG A 71 -27.20 21.31 31.59
CA ARG A 71 -27.69 20.43 30.52
C ARG A 71 -26.75 20.55 29.31
N PRO A 72 -26.00 19.48 28.98
CA PRO A 72 -25.16 19.47 27.79
C PRO A 72 -25.98 19.68 26.52
N ASP A 73 -25.51 20.57 25.66
CA ASP A 73 -26.04 20.75 24.32
C ASP A 73 -25.14 20.03 23.29
N ARG A 74 -25.56 20.05 22.02
CA ARG A 74 -24.77 19.48 20.91
C ARG A 74 -23.32 20.02 20.90
N ARG A 75 -23.13 21.32 21.15
CA ARG A 75 -21.80 21.96 21.13
C ARG A 75 -20.92 21.46 22.28
N THR A 76 -21.50 21.22 23.45
CA THR A 76 -20.81 20.59 24.58
C THR A 76 -20.24 19.24 24.17
N PHE A 77 -21.05 18.38 23.54
CA PHE A 77 -20.59 17.06 23.13
C PHE A 77 -19.52 17.11 22.03
N VAL A 78 -19.61 18.03 21.07
CA VAL A 78 -18.54 18.25 20.07
C VAL A 78 -17.21 18.59 20.76
N LEU A 79 -17.22 19.47 21.77
CA LEU A 79 -16.01 19.84 22.52
C LEU A 79 -15.47 18.67 23.36
N VAL A 80 -16.34 17.93 24.04
CA VAL A 80 -15.95 16.74 24.83
C VAL A 80 -15.33 15.68 23.93
N LEU A 81 -15.93 15.39 22.77
CA LEU A 81 -15.38 14.42 21.83
C LEU A 81 -14.08 14.89 21.18
N ALA A 82 -13.91 16.19 20.93
CA ALA A 82 -12.64 16.75 20.49
C ALA A 82 -11.54 16.56 21.55
N ALA A 83 -11.86 16.72 22.84
CA ALA A 83 -10.95 16.41 23.94
C ALA A 83 -10.62 14.91 24.00
N CYS A 84 -11.61 14.02 23.81
CA CYS A 84 -11.39 12.57 23.72
C CYS A 84 -10.47 12.20 22.55
N LEU A 85 -10.63 12.84 21.38
CA LEU A 85 -9.76 12.61 20.22
C LEU A 85 -8.30 12.98 20.50
N ARG A 86 -8.06 14.16 21.09
CA ARG A 86 -6.70 14.64 21.43
C ARG A 86 -6.04 13.81 22.53
N SER A 87 -6.83 13.32 23.49
CA SER A 87 -6.33 12.46 24.58
C SER A 87 -6.40 10.96 24.27
N SER A 88 -6.93 10.57 23.11
CA SER A 88 -7.22 9.18 22.75
C SER A 88 -8.05 8.39 23.78
N ASN A 89 -8.89 9.05 24.57
CA ASN A 89 -9.61 8.45 25.70
C ASN A 89 -10.94 7.79 25.27
N LEU A 90 -10.92 6.47 25.08
CA LEU A 90 -12.10 5.69 24.65
C LEU A 90 -13.20 5.65 25.71
N SER A 91 -12.86 5.50 27.00
CA SER A 91 -13.84 5.39 28.09
C SER A 91 -14.70 6.66 28.20
N ALA A 92 -14.07 7.83 28.17
CA ALA A 92 -14.78 9.10 28.17
C ALA A 92 -15.64 9.30 26.91
N ALA A 93 -15.19 8.82 25.76
CA ALA A 93 -15.94 8.86 24.52
C ALA A 93 -17.20 7.99 24.56
N MET A 94 -17.11 6.77 25.11
CA MET A 94 -18.27 5.90 25.31
C MET A 94 -19.27 6.49 26.29
N GLU A 95 -18.80 7.11 27.38
CA GLU A 95 -19.65 7.82 28.34
C GLU A 95 -20.38 9.00 27.69
N ALA A 96 -19.68 9.75 26.83
CA ALA A 96 -20.29 10.81 26.02
C ALA A 96 -21.29 10.27 25.00
N HIS A 97 -21.00 9.14 24.35
CA HIS A 97 -21.89 8.48 23.39
C HIS A 97 -23.20 8.03 24.03
N ALA A 98 -23.14 7.34 25.17
CA ALA A 98 -24.36 6.92 25.89
C ALA A 98 -25.24 8.11 26.27
N ARG A 99 -24.63 9.24 26.64
CA ARG A 99 -25.36 10.49 26.94
C ARG A 99 -25.93 11.13 25.69
N LEU A 100 -25.21 11.13 24.57
CA LEU A 100 -25.69 11.63 23.28
C LEU A 100 -26.98 10.91 22.86
N VAL A 101 -27.01 9.58 22.98
CA VAL A 101 -28.21 8.76 22.72
C VAL A 101 -29.36 9.18 23.64
N LYS A 102 -29.10 9.32 24.95
CA LYS A 102 -30.12 9.75 25.92
C LYS A 102 -30.71 11.14 25.63
N HIS A 103 -29.92 12.05 25.05
CA HIS A 103 -30.35 13.43 24.75
C HIS A 103 -30.84 13.60 23.29
N GLY A 104 -30.91 12.52 22.50
CA GLY A 104 -31.44 12.56 21.13
C GLY A 104 -30.49 13.16 20.08
N PHE A 105 -29.20 13.29 20.37
CA PHE A 105 -28.22 13.90 19.44
C PHE A 105 -27.47 12.88 18.58
N ARG A 106 -27.86 11.59 18.60
CA ARG A 106 -27.10 10.48 17.99
C ARG A 106 -26.91 10.60 16.47
N ALA A 107 -27.90 11.11 15.76
CA ALA A 107 -27.91 11.17 14.28
C ALA A 107 -27.05 12.29 13.70
N HIS A 108 -26.54 13.22 14.52
CA HIS A 108 -25.80 14.37 14.00
C HIS A 108 -24.35 14.00 13.62
N ALA A 109 -24.00 14.18 12.35
CA ALA A 109 -22.65 13.91 11.81
C ALA A 109 -21.50 14.56 12.61
N SER A 110 -21.71 15.77 13.16
CA SER A 110 -20.72 16.51 13.96
C SER A 110 -20.29 15.81 15.27
N VAL A 111 -21.14 14.96 15.85
CA VAL A 111 -20.82 14.17 17.04
C VAL A 111 -20.51 12.72 16.69
N ALA A 112 -21.14 12.18 15.65
CA ALA A 112 -20.89 10.81 15.20
C ALA A 112 -19.49 10.63 14.59
N THR A 113 -18.98 11.60 13.84
CA THR A 113 -17.69 11.47 13.15
C THR A 113 -16.49 11.35 14.12
N PRO A 114 -16.40 12.16 15.19
CA PRO A 114 -15.39 11.95 16.24
C PRO A 114 -15.49 10.59 16.94
N LEU A 115 -16.72 10.12 17.24
CA LEU A 115 -16.95 8.81 17.86
C LEU A 115 -16.53 7.68 16.93
N PHE A 116 -16.92 7.77 15.66
CA PHE A 116 -16.54 6.85 14.59
C PHE A 116 -15.01 6.71 14.49
N HIS A 117 -14.30 7.83 14.47
CA HIS A 117 -12.84 7.83 14.46
C HIS A 117 -12.27 7.18 15.73
N LEU A 118 -12.77 7.51 16.92
CA LEU A 118 -12.29 6.91 18.16
C LEU A 118 -12.52 5.39 18.20
N TYR A 119 -13.67 4.91 17.75
CA TYR A 119 -13.95 3.48 17.69
C TYR A 119 -13.02 2.76 16.72
N LEU A 120 -12.84 3.25 15.50
CA LEU A 120 -11.90 2.63 14.56
C LEU A 120 -10.44 2.70 15.05
N LYS A 121 -10.04 3.78 15.73
CA LYS A 121 -8.69 3.91 16.30
C LYS A 121 -8.41 2.86 17.38
N HIS A 122 -9.44 2.42 18.11
CA HIS A 122 -9.36 1.41 19.16
C HIS A 122 -9.89 0.04 18.72
N ASP A 123 -9.90 -0.23 17.40
CA ASP A 123 -10.31 -1.50 16.78
C ASP A 123 -11.75 -1.96 17.13
N ARG A 124 -12.61 -1.03 17.53
CA ARG A 124 -14.03 -1.23 17.83
C ARG A 124 -14.87 -1.09 16.56
N VAL A 125 -14.57 -1.89 15.55
CA VAL A 125 -15.22 -1.80 14.23
C VAL A 125 -16.75 -1.96 14.32
N PRO A 126 -17.33 -2.91 15.07
CA PRO A 126 -18.78 -3.08 15.11
C PRO A 126 -19.52 -1.82 15.58
N ASP A 127 -19.01 -1.15 16.62
CA ASP A 127 -19.62 0.07 17.15
C ASP A 127 -19.50 1.26 16.19
N ALA A 128 -18.39 1.35 15.48
CA ALA A 128 -18.23 2.35 14.43
C ALA A 128 -19.25 2.13 13.30
N LEU A 129 -19.53 0.88 12.93
CA LEU A 129 -20.48 0.57 11.87
C LEU A 129 -21.93 0.83 12.29
N LEU A 130 -22.30 0.59 13.55
CA LEU A 130 -23.64 0.94 14.07
C LEU A 130 -23.91 2.46 14.00
N LEU A 131 -22.87 3.28 14.19
CA LEU A 131 -22.99 4.74 14.03
C LEU A 131 -23.28 5.16 12.58
N LEU A 132 -22.92 4.35 11.58
CA LEU A 132 -23.20 4.71 10.18
C LEU A 132 -24.69 4.62 9.88
N ASP A 133 -25.34 3.54 10.33
CA ASP A 133 -26.77 3.34 10.07
C ASP A 133 -27.59 4.48 10.71
N ASP A 134 -27.25 4.87 11.94
CA ASP A 134 -27.93 5.95 12.69
C ASP A 134 -27.76 7.36 12.07
N VAL A 135 -26.69 7.61 11.32
CA VAL A 135 -26.32 8.97 10.85
C VAL A 135 -26.84 9.27 9.45
N PHE A 136 -27.15 8.23 8.66
CA PHE A 136 -27.65 8.39 7.29
C PHE A 136 -29.19 8.42 7.19
N ASP A 137 -29.92 8.31 8.31
CA ASP A 137 -31.39 8.30 8.34
C ASP A 137 -32.06 9.68 8.20
N ASP A 138 -31.40 10.80 8.55
CA ASP A 138 -32.10 12.07 8.88
C ASP A 138 -31.73 13.30 8.03
N ASP A 139 -30.86 13.18 7.01
CA ASP A 139 -30.54 14.22 5.98
C ASP A 139 -29.28 13.85 5.13
N GLY A 140 -28.67 12.70 5.40
CA GLY A 140 -27.39 12.32 4.83
C GLY A 140 -26.20 13.09 5.44
N VAL A 141 -25.00 12.59 5.21
CA VAL A 141 -23.78 13.18 5.77
C VAL A 141 -23.20 14.21 4.81
N ASP A 142 -22.87 15.40 5.30
CA ASP A 142 -22.17 16.40 4.49
C ASP A 142 -20.82 15.87 3.94
N ALA A 143 -20.29 16.54 2.92
CA ALA A 143 -19.06 16.11 2.26
C ALA A 143 -17.87 15.97 3.24
N VAL A 144 -17.75 16.88 4.22
CA VAL A 144 -16.63 16.92 5.16
C VAL A 144 -16.62 15.69 6.07
N HIS A 145 -17.75 15.40 6.71
CA HIS A 145 -17.88 14.27 7.61
C HIS A 145 -17.87 12.94 6.85
N GLY A 146 -18.50 12.89 5.66
CA GLY A 146 -18.51 11.71 4.79
C GLY A 146 -17.10 11.35 4.31
N ASN A 147 -16.32 12.32 3.87
CA ASN A 147 -14.93 12.13 3.43
C ASN A 147 -14.05 11.60 4.57
N LEU A 148 -14.23 12.11 5.80
CA LEU A 148 -13.49 11.62 6.96
C LEU A 148 -13.85 10.18 7.31
N MET A 149 -15.13 9.81 7.25
CA MET A 149 -15.59 8.42 7.46
C MET A 149 -15.02 7.48 6.40
N ILE A 150 -15.09 7.86 5.12
CA ILE A 150 -14.51 7.11 3.99
C ILE A 150 -13.02 6.88 4.22
N ALA A 151 -12.25 7.94 4.49
CA ALA A 151 -10.80 7.84 4.70
C ALA A 151 -10.44 6.90 5.85
N LYS A 152 -11.21 6.92 6.95
CA LYS A 152 -10.98 6.02 8.09
C LYS A 152 -11.35 4.57 7.78
N LEU A 153 -12.48 4.32 7.14
CA LEU A 153 -12.90 2.97 6.72
C LEU A 153 -11.89 2.34 5.76
N LEU A 154 -11.42 3.11 4.78
CA LEU A 154 -10.42 2.65 3.82
C LEU A 154 -9.09 2.33 4.50
N LYS A 155 -8.67 3.14 5.48
CA LYS A 155 -7.47 2.86 6.30
C LYS A 155 -7.62 1.59 7.16
N SER A 156 -8.84 1.26 7.58
CA SER A 156 -9.17 0.07 8.36
C SER A 156 -9.51 -1.16 7.50
N GLY A 157 -9.33 -1.12 6.18
CA GLY A 157 -9.61 -2.27 5.31
C GLY A 157 -11.08 -2.45 4.90
N GLN A 158 -11.98 -1.59 5.39
CA GLN A 158 -13.44 -1.74 5.25
C GLN A 158 -13.98 -1.08 3.98
N PHE A 159 -13.50 -1.55 2.83
CA PHE A 159 -13.83 -0.99 1.53
C PHE A 159 -15.34 -0.96 1.22
N ASP A 160 -16.06 -2.05 1.49
CA ASP A 160 -17.47 -2.16 1.13
C ASP A 160 -18.33 -1.16 1.90
N LYS A 161 -18.00 -0.93 3.18
CA LYS A 161 -18.64 0.10 4.01
C LYS A 161 -18.24 1.51 3.57
N ALA A 162 -16.99 1.75 3.19
CA ALA A 162 -16.58 3.04 2.63
C ALA A 162 -17.34 3.36 1.33
N ASN A 163 -17.51 2.37 0.45
CA ASN A 163 -18.29 2.50 -0.77
C ASN A 163 -19.78 2.73 -0.48
N TRP A 164 -20.32 2.11 0.56
CA TRP A 164 -21.69 2.38 1.01
C TRP A 164 -21.83 3.84 1.49
N VAL A 165 -20.93 4.33 2.35
CA VAL A 165 -20.91 5.74 2.79
C VAL A 165 -20.86 6.66 1.58
N PHE A 166 -19.89 6.44 0.68
CA PHE A 166 -19.74 7.22 -0.54
C PHE A 166 -21.03 7.27 -1.36
N LYS A 167 -21.69 6.12 -1.60
CA LYS A 167 -22.94 6.07 -2.38
C LYS A 167 -24.06 6.90 -1.74
N ASN A 168 -24.22 6.79 -0.42
CA ASN A 168 -25.29 7.45 0.34
C ASN A 168 -25.01 8.92 0.68
N MET A 169 -23.80 9.44 0.42
CA MET A 169 -23.54 10.87 0.57
C MET A 169 -24.37 11.69 -0.45
N PRO A 170 -25.15 12.70 -0.01
CA PRO A 170 -25.97 13.52 -0.91
C PRO A 170 -25.12 14.33 -1.89
N VAL A 171 -23.98 14.84 -1.44
CA VAL A 171 -23.02 15.58 -2.27
C VAL A 171 -21.66 14.88 -2.21
N LYS A 172 -21.04 14.68 -3.38
CA LYS A 172 -19.72 14.07 -3.53
C LYS A 172 -18.83 15.08 -4.22
N ASP A 173 -17.81 15.56 -3.53
CA ASP A 173 -16.84 16.51 -4.07
C ASP A 173 -15.59 15.78 -4.58
N LEU A 174 -14.65 16.52 -5.18
CA LEU A 174 -13.39 15.97 -5.68
C LEU A 174 -12.63 15.19 -4.59
N VAL A 175 -12.72 15.62 -3.32
CA VAL A 175 -12.10 14.94 -2.17
C VAL A 175 -12.75 13.59 -1.89
N SER A 176 -14.08 13.46 -2.03
CA SER A 176 -14.79 12.18 -1.93
C SER A 176 -14.28 11.17 -2.95
N TRP A 177 -14.17 11.58 -4.21
CA TRP A 177 -13.70 10.73 -5.30
C TRP A 177 -12.22 10.36 -5.13
N ASN A 178 -11.37 11.34 -4.84
CA ASN A 178 -9.95 11.14 -4.59
C ASN A 178 -9.69 10.18 -3.42
N SER A 179 -10.49 10.28 -2.35
CA SER A 179 -10.43 9.37 -1.20
C SER A 179 -10.75 7.93 -1.61
N MET A 180 -11.79 7.72 -2.43
CA MET A 180 -12.14 6.40 -2.95
C MET A 180 -11.06 5.83 -3.86
N ILE A 181 -10.51 6.62 -4.79
CA ILE A 181 -9.45 6.17 -5.71
C ILE A 181 -8.18 5.79 -4.92
N ALA A 182 -7.72 6.65 -4.01
CA ALA A 182 -6.55 6.39 -3.19
C ALA A 182 -6.76 5.17 -2.27
N GLY A 183 -7.92 5.04 -1.65
CA GLY A 183 -8.21 3.89 -0.79
C GLY A 183 -8.43 2.60 -1.57
N CYS A 184 -8.92 2.63 -2.81
CA CYS A 184 -8.91 1.48 -3.71
C CYS A 184 -7.48 0.99 -3.94
N VAL A 185 -6.54 1.91 -4.20
CA VAL A 185 -5.12 1.56 -4.31
C VAL A 185 -4.64 0.93 -3.01
N GLN A 186 -4.81 1.58 -1.86
CA GLN A 186 -4.37 1.06 -0.56
C GLN A 186 -4.92 -0.34 -0.25
N ASN A 187 -6.18 -0.59 -0.58
CA ASN A 187 -6.86 -1.87 -0.35
C ASN A 187 -6.62 -2.93 -1.44
N SER A 188 -5.61 -2.72 -2.30
CA SER A 188 -5.26 -3.66 -3.39
C SER A 188 -6.41 -3.93 -4.36
N ARG A 189 -7.19 -2.89 -4.64
CA ARG A 189 -8.36 -2.84 -5.55
C ARG A 189 -8.13 -1.88 -6.74
N PRO A 190 -7.10 -2.12 -7.56
CA PRO A 190 -6.70 -1.22 -8.64
C PRO A 190 -7.72 -1.11 -9.78
N LYS A 191 -8.52 -2.17 -10.03
CA LYS A 191 -9.58 -2.11 -11.06
C LYS A 191 -10.71 -1.16 -10.63
N GLU A 192 -11.09 -1.22 -9.35
CA GLU A 192 -12.05 -0.30 -8.78
C GLU A 192 -11.53 1.14 -8.80
N ALA A 193 -10.22 1.36 -8.55
CA ALA A 193 -9.61 2.69 -8.63
C ALA A 193 -9.79 3.32 -10.03
N LEU A 194 -9.53 2.55 -11.09
CA LEU A 194 -9.74 3.00 -12.48
C LEU A 194 -11.21 3.32 -12.75
N SER A 195 -12.14 2.47 -12.29
CA SER A 195 -13.57 2.70 -12.45
C SER A 195 -14.05 3.95 -11.71
N PHE A 196 -13.54 4.23 -10.50
CA PHE A 196 -13.86 5.47 -9.79
C PHE A 196 -13.33 6.71 -10.52
N PHE A 197 -12.14 6.64 -11.11
CA PHE A 197 -11.61 7.75 -11.91
C PHE A 197 -12.47 8.03 -13.15
N GLU A 198 -12.85 6.98 -13.89
CA GLU A 198 -13.74 7.13 -15.06
C GLU A 198 -15.10 7.71 -14.69
N ARG A 199 -15.67 7.27 -13.56
CA ARG A 199 -16.94 7.80 -13.03
C ARG A 199 -16.82 9.25 -12.55
N MET A 200 -15.69 9.64 -11.98
CA MET A 200 -15.41 11.02 -11.57
C MET A 200 -15.39 11.94 -12.80
N VAL A 201 -14.68 11.55 -13.86
CA VAL A 201 -14.68 12.29 -15.14
C VAL A 201 -16.07 12.32 -15.76
N GLY A 202 -16.78 11.17 -15.77
CA GLY A 202 -18.15 11.08 -16.28
C GLY A 202 -19.18 11.89 -15.48
N ALA A 203 -18.89 12.20 -14.21
CA ALA A 203 -19.68 13.10 -13.38
C ALA A 203 -19.36 14.60 -13.64
N GLY A 204 -18.52 14.92 -14.62
CA GLY A 204 -18.15 16.29 -14.98
C GLY A 204 -17.17 16.95 -14.01
N LEU A 205 -16.52 16.18 -13.12
CA LEU A 205 -15.49 16.70 -12.24
C LEU A 205 -14.14 16.72 -12.95
N GLU A 206 -13.43 17.84 -12.81
CA GLU A 206 -12.08 18.02 -13.33
C GLU A 206 -11.06 17.31 -12.42
N PRO A 207 -10.33 16.30 -12.92
CA PRO A 207 -9.29 15.63 -12.13
C PRO A 207 -8.14 16.59 -11.79
N ASP A 208 -7.64 16.52 -10.56
CA ASP A 208 -6.47 17.27 -10.12
C ASP A 208 -5.19 16.41 -10.12
N ALA A 209 -4.06 17.02 -9.73
CA ALA A 209 -2.78 16.31 -9.62
C ALA A 209 -2.86 15.09 -8.68
N PHE A 210 -3.69 15.15 -7.63
CA PHE A 210 -3.87 14.04 -6.70
C PHE A 210 -4.67 12.90 -7.34
N SER A 211 -5.72 13.22 -8.11
CA SER A 211 -6.48 12.26 -8.89
C SER A 211 -5.57 11.49 -9.85
N PHE A 212 -4.74 12.22 -10.62
CA PHE A 212 -3.81 11.63 -11.57
C PHE A 212 -2.73 10.79 -10.89
N SER A 213 -2.10 11.29 -9.82
CA SER A 213 -1.12 10.52 -9.06
C SER A 213 -1.69 9.20 -8.53
N SER A 214 -2.93 9.23 -8.02
CA SER A 214 -3.57 8.04 -7.46
C SER A 214 -3.91 7.00 -8.54
N VAL A 215 -4.44 7.44 -9.69
CA VAL A 215 -4.79 6.52 -10.78
C VAL A 215 -3.55 5.98 -11.50
N LEU A 216 -2.49 6.79 -11.66
CA LEU A 216 -1.21 6.34 -12.20
C LEU A 216 -0.56 5.27 -11.31
N SER A 217 -0.62 5.44 -9.99
CA SER A 217 -0.19 4.42 -9.03
C SER A 217 -1.00 3.12 -9.16
N ALA A 218 -2.32 3.21 -9.40
CA ALA A 218 -3.15 2.04 -9.67
C ALA A 218 -2.67 1.30 -10.94
N CYS A 219 -2.46 2.03 -12.05
CA CYS A 219 -1.92 1.49 -13.29
C CYS A 219 -0.57 0.80 -13.07
N ALA A 220 0.35 1.47 -12.37
CA ALA A 220 1.67 0.98 -12.03
C ALA A 220 1.61 -0.35 -11.26
N ARG A 221 0.62 -0.54 -10.38
CA ARG A 221 0.48 -1.77 -9.59
C ARG A 221 -0.05 -2.96 -10.39
N VAL A 222 -0.94 -2.74 -11.35
CA VAL A 222 -1.48 -3.82 -12.20
C VAL A 222 -0.73 -3.99 -13.51
N GLY A 223 0.24 -3.13 -13.82
CA GLY A 223 0.87 -3.14 -15.13
C GLY A 223 -0.10 -2.78 -16.27
N ALA A 224 -1.12 -1.96 -16.00
CA ALA A 224 -2.12 -1.54 -16.99
C ALA A 224 -1.58 -0.38 -17.84
N ARG A 225 -0.64 -0.72 -18.74
CA ARG A 225 0.05 0.24 -19.60
C ARG A 225 -0.94 1.05 -20.46
N GLY A 226 -1.95 0.40 -21.03
CA GLY A 226 -2.90 1.08 -21.92
C GLY A 226 -3.72 2.15 -21.19
N HIS A 227 -4.08 1.87 -19.94
CA HIS A 227 -4.76 2.83 -19.07
C HIS A 227 -3.82 3.97 -18.67
N GLY A 228 -2.57 3.65 -18.29
CA GLY A 228 -1.55 4.65 -17.95
C GLY A 228 -1.24 5.63 -19.10
N GLU A 229 -1.10 5.13 -20.33
CA GLU A 229 -0.91 5.95 -21.53
C GLU A 229 -2.10 6.87 -21.80
N ARG A 230 -3.33 6.41 -21.55
CA ARG A 230 -4.54 7.25 -21.66
C ARG A 230 -4.54 8.36 -20.61
N MET A 231 -4.17 8.05 -19.36
CA MET A 231 -4.10 9.06 -18.30
C MET A 231 -3.05 10.12 -18.64
N HIS A 232 -1.88 9.71 -19.12
CA HIS A 232 -0.84 10.65 -19.56
C HIS A 232 -1.32 11.52 -20.73
N ARG A 233 -2.01 10.96 -21.73
CA ARG A 233 -2.61 11.75 -22.82
C ARG A 233 -3.66 12.75 -22.30
N LEU A 234 -4.54 12.31 -21.40
CA LEU A 234 -5.55 13.17 -20.81
C LEU A 234 -4.93 14.35 -20.03
N MET A 235 -3.80 14.11 -19.35
CA MET A 235 -3.04 15.19 -18.69
C MET A 235 -2.53 16.21 -19.70
N LEU A 236 -2.00 15.77 -20.85
CA LEU A 236 -1.55 16.65 -21.93
C LEU A 236 -2.71 17.43 -22.54
N ASP A 237 -3.83 16.76 -22.85
CA ASP A 237 -5.03 17.37 -23.44
C ASP A 237 -5.64 18.44 -22.52
N LYS A 238 -5.55 18.24 -21.20
CA LYS A 238 -5.99 19.19 -20.17
C LYS A 238 -4.92 20.20 -19.75
N MET A 239 -3.74 20.18 -20.38
CA MET A 239 -2.61 21.05 -20.06
C MET A 239 -2.23 21.02 -18.56
N ILE A 240 -2.29 19.84 -17.95
CA ILE A 240 -1.89 19.65 -16.55
C ILE A 240 -0.37 19.78 -16.45
N GLU A 241 0.08 20.78 -15.71
CA GLU A 241 1.51 20.98 -15.45
C GLU A 241 2.08 19.84 -14.61
N LEU A 242 3.21 19.29 -15.05
CA LEU A 242 3.92 18.23 -14.35
C LEU A 242 4.78 18.82 -13.22
N ASN A 243 4.27 18.76 -12.00
CA ASN A 243 5.11 18.95 -10.82
C ASN A 243 5.93 17.68 -10.51
N TYR A 244 6.78 17.73 -9.48
CA TYR A 244 7.63 16.59 -9.10
C TYR A 244 6.83 15.34 -8.72
N ILE A 245 5.61 15.51 -8.16
CA ILE A 245 4.72 14.40 -7.77
C ILE A 245 4.21 13.67 -9.00
N LEU A 246 3.67 14.41 -9.97
CA LEU A 246 3.14 13.85 -11.21
C LEU A 246 4.25 13.28 -12.11
N SER A 247 5.39 13.95 -12.18
CA SER A 247 6.57 13.47 -12.91
C SER A 247 7.05 12.13 -12.36
N SER A 248 7.23 12.04 -11.04
CA SER A 248 7.60 10.81 -10.34
C SER A 248 6.56 9.70 -10.55
N ALA A 249 5.26 10.02 -10.48
CA ALA A 249 4.18 9.06 -10.71
C ALA A 249 4.12 8.54 -12.16
N LEU A 250 4.38 9.38 -13.15
CA LEU A 250 4.45 8.99 -14.57
C LEU A 250 5.65 8.09 -14.85
N ILE A 251 6.83 8.44 -14.32
CA ILE A 251 8.05 7.62 -14.42
C ILE A 251 7.80 6.25 -13.79
N ASP A 252 7.29 6.21 -12.55
CA ASP A 252 6.97 4.96 -11.84
C ASP A 252 5.96 4.11 -12.59
N MET A 253 4.91 4.74 -13.13
CA MET A 253 3.88 4.07 -13.93
C MET A 253 4.49 3.44 -15.18
N TYR A 254 5.22 4.19 -16.00
CA TYR A 254 5.82 3.64 -17.22
C TYR A 254 6.83 2.54 -16.93
N ALA A 255 7.68 2.72 -15.93
CA ALA A 255 8.66 1.72 -15.53
C ALA A 255 7.97 0.42 -15.07
N LYS A 256 7.01 0.51 -14.14
CA LYS A 256 6.26 -0.66 -13.63
C LYS A 256 5.26 -1.25 -14.62
N CYS A 257 4.91 -0.54 -15.68
CA CYS A 257 4.14 -1.06 -16.82
C CYS A 257 5.01 -1.67 -17.93
N GLY A 258 6.32 -1.82 -17.69
CA GLY A 258 7.23 -2.52 -18.60
C GLY A 258 7.74 -1.67 -19.76
N SER A 259 7.60 -0.34 -19.68
CA SER A 259 8.01 0.59 -20.73
C SER A 259 9.10 1.53 -20.23
N ILE A 260 10.29 0.97 -19.92
CA ILE A 260 11.41 1.72 -19.35
C ILE A 260 11.86 2.89 -20.25
N ASP A 261 11.78 2.74 -21.58
CA ASP A 261 12.13 3.82 -22.51
C ASP A 261 11.18 5.01 -22.41
N ALA A 262 9.89 4.76 -22.14
CA ALA A 262 8.92 5.83 -21.91
C ALA A 262 9.19 6.53 -20.58
N ALA A 263 9.59 5.78 -19.55
CA ALA A 263 10.01 6.35 -18.28
C ALA A 263 11.27 7.24 -18.45
N LYS A 264 12.28 6.77 -19.19
CA LYS A 264 13.48 7.55 -19.55
C LYS A 264 13.12 8.84 -20.31
N ARG A 265 12.17 8.79 -21.25
CA ARG A 265 11.68 9.98 -21.97
C ARG A 265 10.99 10.99 -21.06
N VAL A 266 10.13 10.54 -20.15
CA VAL A 266 9.47 11.44 -19.18
C VAL A 266 10.51 12.05 -18.23
N PHE A 267 11.46 11.25 -17.75
CA PHE A 267 12.56 11.72 -16.90
C PHE A 267 13.43 12.78 -17.59
N ALA A 268 13.76 12.59 -18.87
CA ALA A 268 14.54 13.55 -19.65
C ALA A 268 13.77 14.85 -19.96
N GLY A 269 12.44 14.77 -20.04
CA GLY A 269 11.57 15.90 -20.38
C GLY A 269 11.04 16.71 -19.19
N THR A 270 11.37 16.33 -17.94
CA THR A 270 10.91 17.02 -16.73
C THR A 270 12.05 17.74 -16.00
N ALA A 271 11.71 18.76 -15.21
CA ALA A 271 12.67 19.40 -14.31
C ALA A 271 13.10 18.39 -13.23
N ARG A 272 14.40 18.21 -13.04
CA ARG A 272 14.97 17.22 -12.11
C ARG A 272 15.34 17.86 -10.76
N ASP A 273 14.47 18.74 -10.28
CA ASP A 273 14.65 19.61 -9.12
C ASP A 273 14.32 18.97 -7.76
N HIS A 274 13.79 17.74 -7.76
CA HIS A 274 13.38 17.04 -6.55
C HIS A 274 13.85 15.57 -6.55
N VAL A 275 14.32 15.10 -5.40
CA VAL A 275 14.89 13.75 -5.20
C VAL A 275 13.95 12.61 -5.62
N SER A 276 12.63 12.80 -5.47
CA SER A 276 11.63 11.79 -5.86
C SER A 276 11.66 11.43 -7.35
N ILE A 277 12.05 12.35 -8.23
CA ILE A 277 12.09 12.12 -9.68
C ILE A 277 13.24 11.16 -10.02
N TRP A 278 14.41 11.39 -9.42
CA TRP A 278 15.58 10.52 -9.49
C TRP A 278 15.28 9.15 -8.89
N ASN A 279 14.69 9.10 -7.69
CA ASN A 279 14.32 7.86 -7.01
C ASN A 279 13.38 6.99 -7.86
N SER A 280 12.38 7.59 -8.51
CA SER A 280 11.48 6.86 -9.43
C SER A 280 12.21 6.26 -10.62
N MET A 281 13.16 6.99 -11.22
CA MET A 281 13.91 6.50 -12.37
C MET A 281 14.91 5.42 -11.97
N ILE A 282 15.69 5.62 -10.90
CA ILE A 282 16.64 4.62 -10.35
C ILE A 282 15.89 3.33 -9.97
N THR A 283 14.76 3.45 -9.27
CA THR A 283 13.91 2.29 -8.94
C THR A 283 13.40 1.60 -10.21
N GLY A 284 13.00 2.38 -11.22
CA GLY A 284 12.61 1.88 -12.53
C GLY A 284 13.72 1.07 -13.22
N LEU A 285 14.96 1.54 -13.18
CA LEU A 285 16.11 0.81 -13.72
C LEU A 285 16.37 -0.48 -12.93
N ALA A 286 16.29 -0.42 -11.59
CA ALA A 286 16.47 -1.57 -10.70
C ALA A 286 15.50 -2.72 -10.99
N ILE A 287 14.20 -2.42 -11.15
CA ILE A 287 13.20 -3.45 -11.45
C ILE A 287 13.33 -4.01 -12.87
N HIS A 288 14.03 -3.33 -13.78
CA HIS A 288 14.34 -3.82 -15.13
C HIS A 288 15.70 -4.54 -15.21
N GLY A 289 16.42 -4.67 -14.09
CA GLY A 289 17.73 -5.31 -14.03
C GLY A 289 18.86 -4.46 -14.63
N LEU A 290 18.62 -3.18 -14.89
CA LEU A 290 19.59 -2.23 -15.45
C LEU A 290 20.42 -1.63 -14.32
N GLY A 291 21.18 -2.47 -13.61
CA GLY A 291 21.96 -2.09 -12.44
C GLY A 291 22.98 -1.00 -12.73
N SER A 292 23.78 -1.16 -13.79
CA SER A 292 24.82 -0.20 -14.17
C SER A 292 24.22 1.18 -14.49
N ASP A 293 23.15 1.23 -15.30
CA ASP A 293 22.41 2.48 -15.57
C ASP A 293 21.93 3.14 -14.26
N ALA A 294 21.49 2.35 -13.28
CA ALA A 294 20.99 2.88 -12.00
C ALA A 294 22.11 3.51 -11.15
N VAL A 295 23.29 2.89 -11.12
CA VAL A 295 24.47 3.41 -10.42
C VAL A 295 25.02 4.65 -11.13
N GLU A 296 25.05 4.65 -12.46
CA GLU A 296 25.43 5.83 -13.25
C GLU A 296 24.48 7.00 -12.98
N LEU A 297 23.17 6.75 -12.97
CA LEU A 297 22.17 7.78 -12.70
C LEU A 297 22.25 8.32 -11.26
N PHE A 298 22.64 7.49 -10.29
CA PHE A 298 22.94 7.93 -8.93
C PHE A 298 24.16 8.87 -8.90
N CYS A 299 25.23 8.52 -9.60
CA CYS A 299 26.41 9.38 -9.69
C CYS A 299 26.09 10.72 -10.37
N GLN A 300 25.24 10.69 -11.41
CA GLN A 300 24.74 11.90 -12.06
C GLN A 300 23.90 12.76 -11.10
N MET A 301 23.03 12.14 -10.29
CA MET A 301 22.24 12.83 -9.28
C MET A 301 23.13 13.61 -8.31
N GLU A 302 24.20 12.98 -7.79
CA GLU A 302 25.16 13.63 -6.90
C GLU A 302 25.92 14.76 -7.62
N ALA A 303 26.33 14.53 -8.87
CA ALA A 303 27.05 15.53 -9.68
C ALA A 303 26.20 16.77 -10.01
N GLU A 304 24.89 16.60 -10.14
CA GLU A 304 23.92 17.69 -10.31
C GLU A 304 23.54 18.37 -8.98
N GLY A 305 24.18 17.99 -7.86
CA GLY A 305 24.01 18.63 -6.56
C GLY A 305 22.77 18.17 -5.79
N MET A 306 22.09 17.11 -6.24
CA MET A 306 20.93 16.57 -5.55
C MET A 306 21.37 15.64 -4.41
N THR A 307 20.88 15.90 -3.19
CA THR A 307 21.21 15.10 -2.01
C THR A 307 20.43 13.79 -2.01
N PRO A 308 21.09 12.61 -2.02
CA PRO A 308 20.44 11.32 -1.84
C PRO A 308 19.70 11.22 -0.50
N ASP A 309 18.59 10.48 -0.49
CA ASP A 309 17.87 10.10 0.73
C ASP A 309 17.88 8.57 0.92
N GLY A 310 17.27 8.07 2.00
CA GLY A 310 17.17 6.63 2.23
C GLY A 310 16.45 5.89 1.09
N VAL A 311 15.46 6.53 0.44
CA VAL A 311 14.77 5.93 -0.71
C VAL A 311 15.71 5.82 -1.91
N THR A 312 16.60 6.80 -2.12
CA THR A 312 17.65 6.74 -3.15
C THR A 312 18.58 5.55 -2.92
N PHE A 313 19.11 5.39 -1.70
CA PHE A 313 20.01 4.28 -1.37
C PHE A 313 19.33 2.92 -1.50
N LEU A 314 18.09 2.78 -1.04
CA LEU A 314 17.32 1.56 -1.23
C LEU A 314 17.19 1.19 -2.72
N ALA A 315 16.91 2.18 -3.58
CA ALA A 315 16.76 1.96 -5.02
C ALA A 315 18.07 1.48 -5.67
N VAL A 316 19.21 2.10 -5.34
CA VAL A 316 20.53 1.71 -5.86
C VAL A 316 20.95 0.33 -5.34
N LEU A 317 20.79 0.06 -4.03
CA LEU A 317 21.11 -1.24 -3.44
C LEU A 317 20.28 -2.37 -4.07
N THR A 318 19.00 -2.12 -4.33
CA THR A 318 18.12 -3.06 -5.04
C THR A 318 18.61 -3.29 -6.48
N ALA A 319 19.05 -2.24 -7.18
CA ALA A 319 19.61 -2.35 -8.52
C ALA A 319 20.88 -3.22 -8.53
N CYS A 320 21.79 -2.98 -7.58
CA CYS A 320 22.99 -3.78 -7.39
C CYS A 320 22.66 -5.25 -7.07
N SER A 321 21.69 -5.50 -6.19
CA SER A 321 21.22 -6.85 -5.86
C SER A 321 20.69 -7.59 -7.09
N HIS A 322 19.94 -6.91 -7.96
CA HIS A 322 19.38 -7.54 -9.17
C HIS A 322 20.40 -7.78 -10.28
N ALA A 323 21.47 -6.98 -10.33
CA ALA A 323 22.53 -7.06 -11.34
C ALA A 323 23.78 -7.83 -10.89
N GLY A 324 23.84 -8.26 -9.62
CA GLY A 324 24.99 -9.01 -9.08
C GLY A 324 26.20 -8.16 -8.72
N MET A 325 26.01 -6.85 -8.55
CA MET A 325 27.04 -5.86 -8.26
C MET A 325 27.27 -5.76 -6.74
N VAL A 326 27.79 -6.83 -6.13
CA VAL A 326 27.88 -6.96 -4.67
C VAL A 326 28.81 -5.91 -4.05
N GLU A 327 29.95 -5.63 -4.68
CA GLU A 327 30.92 -4.67 -4.17
C GLU A 327 30.38 -3.24 -4.25
N GLU A 328 29.67 -2.90 -5.33
CA GLU A 328 28.97 -1.64 -5.47
C GLU A 328 27.87 -1.50 -4.41
N ALA A 329 27.12 -2.57 -4.13
CA ALA A 329 26.13 -2.58 -3.04
C ALA A 329 26.78 -2.26 -1.69
N ARG A 330 27.90 -2.90 -1.36
CA ARG A 330 28.64 -2.66 -0.10
C ARG A 330 29.18 -1.24 -0.02
N ASN A 331 29.72 -0.72 -1.13
CA ASN A 331 30.23 0.64 -1.22
C ASN A 331 29.10 1.66 -0.97
N HIS A 332 27.96 1.51 -1.66
CA HIS A 332 26.81 2.41 -1.46
C HIS A 332 26.21 2.28 -0.05
N PHE A 333 26.15 1.08 0.53
CA PHE A 333 25.69 0.88 1.89
C PHE A 333 26.57 1.59 2.92
N SER A 334 27.89 1.55 2.73
CA SER A 334 28.84 2.26 3.61
C SER A 334 28.76 3.78 3.40
N LYS A 335 28.74 4.22 2.13
CA LYS A 335 28.60 5.63 1.74
C LYS A 335 27.35 6.29 2.33
N MET A 336 26.25 5.56 2.43
CA MET A 336 24.99 6.02 3.04
C MET A 336 25.20 6.57 4.45
N LYS A 337 25.97 5.86 5.29
CA LYS A 337 26.24 6.26 6.67
C LYS A 337 27.42 7.23 6.75
N GLU A 338 28.53 6.89 6.11
CA GLU A 338 29.81 7.60 6.27
C GLU A 338 29.84 8.97 5.59
N VAL A 339 29.20 9.09 4.42
CA VAL A 339 29.24 10.32 3.61
C VAL A 339 27.95 11.13 3.77
N HIS A 340 26.80 10.46 3.76
CA HIS A 340 25.49 11.12 3.78
C HIS A 340 24.85 11.19 5.17
N GLY A 341 25.42 10.53 6.18
CA GLY A 341 24.89 10.56 7.55
C GLY A 341 23.51 9.94 7.69
N ILE A 342 23.10 9.08 6.76
CA ILE A 342 21.79 8.43 6.76
C ILE A 342 21.93 7.07 7.45
N GLU A 343 21.23 6.88 8.56
CA GLU A 343 21.25 5.59 9.26
C GLU A 343 20.52 4.51 8.45
N PRO A 344 21.15 3.34 8.20
CA PRO A 344 20.51 2.25 7.45
C PRO A 344 19.29 1.68 8.19
N GLY A 345 18.11 1.90 7.63
CA GLY A 345 16.88 1.20 8.02
C GLY A 345 16.83 -0.27 7.56
N ILE A 346 15.81 -1.01 8.02
CA ILE A 346 15.61 -2.44 7.74
C ILE A 346 15.60 -2.79 6.23
N GLU A 347 15.03 -1.93 5.40
CA GLU A 347 14.95 -2.11 3.95
C GLU A 347 16.36 -2.10 3.29
N HIS A 348 17.27 -1.25 3.77
CA HIS A 348 18.64 -1.15 3.23
C HIS A 348 19.46 -2.40 3.58
N TYR A 349 19.35 -2.88 4.82
CA TYR A 349 19.92 -4.16 5.22
C TYR A 349 19.34 -5.29 4.38
N GLY A 350 18.01 -5.34 4.20
CA GLY A 350 17.36 -6.34 3.37
C GLY A 350 17.89 -6.38 1.93
N ALA A 351 18.05 -5.22 1.28
CA ALA A 351 18.60 -5.14 -0.07
C ALA A 351 20.08 -5.58 -0.15
N THR A 352 20.88 -5.25 0.85
CA THR A 352 22.32 -5.60 0.88
C THR A 352 22.53 -7.08 1.21
N VAL A 353 21.75 -7.63 2.15
CA VAL A 353 21.67 -9.06 2.44
C VAL A 353 21.23 -9.82 1.19
N ASP A 354 20.23 -9.33 0.45
CA ASP A 354 19.78 -9.94 -0.82
C ASP A 354 20.91 -9.96 -1.85
N ALA A 355 21.69 -8.88 -1.98
CA ALA A 355 22.84 -8.84 -2.89
C ALA A 355 23.89 -9.91 -2.53
N SER A 356 24.31 -10.00 -1.26
CA SER A 356 25.25 -11.03 -0.79
C SER A 356 24.69 -12.45 -0.93
N ALA A 357 23.44 -12.65 -0.55
CA ALA A 357 22.78 -13.96 -0.57
C ALA A 357 22.62 -14.48 -2.00
N ARG A 358 22.26 -13.62 -2.96
CA ARG A 358 22.17 -14.00 -4.38
C ARG A 358 23.52 -14.44 -4.95
N ALA A 359 24.60 -13.77 -4.55
CA ALA A 359 25.97 -14.08 -4.95
C ALA A 359 26.56 -15.31 -4.25
N GLY A 360 25.84 -15.93 -3.30
CA GLY A 360 26.30 -17.12 -2.58
C GLY A 360 27.17 -16.84 -1.36
N LEU A 361 27.35 -15.56 -1.00
CA LEU A 361 28.08 -15.14 0.20
C LEU A 361 27.17 -15.24 1.44
N LEU A 362 26.69 -16.46 1.71
CA LEU A 362 25.65 -16.71 2.72
C LEU A 362 26.13 -16.45 4.15
N ASP A 363 27.39 -16.76 4.46
CA ASP A 363 27.93 -16.55 5.80
C ASP A 363 28.07 -15.04 6.10
N HIS A 364 28.56 -14.25 5.12
CA HIS A 364 28.58 -12.78 5.22
C HIS A 364 27.16 -12.17 5.31
N ALA A 365 26.22 -12.70 4.51
CA ALA A 365 24.83 -12.28 4.59
C ALA A 365 24.23 -12.54 6.00
N TYR A 366 24.59 -13.67 6.63
CA TYR A 366 24.18 -13.99 7.99
C TYR A 366 24.85 -13.09 9.05
N GLU A 367 26.14 -12.80 8.91
CA GLU A 367 26.87 -11.86 9.78
C GLU A 367 26.22 -10.47 9.76
N MET A 368 25.90 -9.96 8.57
CA MET A 368 25.25 -8.67 8.39
C MET A 368 23.88 -8.59 9.09
N ILE A 369 23.12 -9.70 9.11
CA ILE A 369 21.86 -9.77 9.87
C ILE A 369 22.11 -9.67 11.38
N GLY A 370 23.23 -10.23 11.87
CA GLY A 370 23.64 -10.15 13.27
C GLY A 370 24.07 -8.75 13.71
N GLU A 371 24.61 -7.95 12.79
CA GLU A 371 25.05 -6.56 13.04
C GLU A 371 23.92 -5.53 13.03
N MET A 372 22.70 -5.93 12.65
CA MET A 372 21.57 -5.01 12.54
C MET A 372 21.23 -4.35 13.90
N PRO A 373 21.10 -3.00 13.95
CA PRO A 373 20.72 -2.30 15.18
C PRO A 373 19.22 -2.47 15.51
N MET A 374 18.44 -3.02 14.59
CA MET A 374 17.02 -3.34 14.75
C MET A 374 16.77 -4.84 14.61
N LYS A 375 15.66 -5.32 15.17
CA LYS A 375 15.24 -6.72 15.02
C LYS A 375 14.99 -7.05 13.54
N PRO A 376 15.63 -8.08 12.98
CA PRO A 376 15.38 -8.50 11.60
C PRO A 376 13.93 -9.00 11.45
N ASP A 377 13.29 -8.64 10.33
CA ASP A 377 11.92 -9.07 10.03
C ASP A 377 11.88 -10.40 9.26
N GLY A 378 10.67 -10.90 9.03
CA GLY A 378 10.48 -12.14 8.27
C GLY A 378 10.83 -12.03 6.78
N VAL A 379 11.07 -10.83 6.23
CA VAL A 379 11.49 -10.67 4.82
C VAL A 379 12.97 -10.97 4.69
N ILE A 380 13.80 -10.44 5.59
CA ILE A 380 15.25 -10.66 5.62
C ILE A 380 15.59 -12.15 5.80
N TRP A 381 14.96 -12.82 6.77
CA TRP A 381 15.16 -14.27 6.95
C TRP A 381 14.71 -15.09 5.74
N ARG A 382 13.67 -14.64 5.04
CA ARG A 382 13.18 -15.30 3.82
C ARG A 382 14.13 -15.13 2.64
N ILE A 383 14.82 -14.00 2.54
CA ILE A 383 15.91 -13.79 1.56
C ILE A 383 17.00 -14.84 1.77
N LEU A 384 17.47 -14.99 3.02
CA LEU A 384 18.49 -15.99 3.36
C LEU A 384 18.01 -17.41 3.08
N LEU A 385 16.79 -17.76 3.51
CA LEU A 385 16.19 -19.07 3.25
C LEU A 385 16.10 -19.39 1.74
N SER A 386 15.74 -18.41 0.92
CA SER A 386 15.66 -18.56 -0.53
C SER A 386 17.03 -18.81 -1.15
N ALA A 387 18.06 -18.12 -0.68
CA ALA A 387 19.41 -18.31 -1.15
C ALA A 387 20.02 -19.64 -0.68
N CYS A 388 19.67 -20.12 0.52
CA CYS A 388 20.05 -21.46 1.00
C CYS A 388 19.55 -22.59 0.08
N LYS A 389 18.36 -22.44 -0.51
CA LYS A 389 17.88 -23.38 -1.55
C LYS A 389 18.78 -23.35 -2.78
N ARG A 390 19.13 -22.16 -3.26
CA ARG A 390 19.93 -21.98 -4.49
C ARG A 390 21.35 -22.51 -4.33
N HIS A 391 21.96 -22.29 -3.17
CA HIS A 391 23.36 -22.62 -2.89
C HIS A 391 23.52 -23.87 -2.00
N HIS A 392 22.45 -24.65 -1.84
CA HIS A 392 22.44 -25.94 -1.13
C HIS A 392 23.01 -25.90 0.31
N ARG A 393 22.59 -24.92 1.12
CA ARG A 393 22.99 -24.74 2.54
C ARG A 393 21.82 -25.01 3.52
N PRO A 394 21.48 -26.29 3.81
CA PRO A 394 20.35 -26.62 4.67
C PRO A 394 20.55 -26.23 6.14
N ASP A 395 21.80 -26.09 6.59
CA ASP A 395 22.20 -25.62 7.92
C ASP A 395 21.70 -24.20 8.21
N LEU A 396 21.98 -23.25 7.30
CA LEU A 396 21.52 -21.87 7.43
C LEU A 396 20.01 -21.74 7.20
N ALA A 397 19.41 -22.62 6.40
CA ALA A 397 17.97 -22.67 6.21
C ALA A 397 17.20 -22.98 7.51
N GLU A 398 17.72 -23.92 8.32
CA GLU A 398 17.17 -24.26 9.64
C GLU A 398 17.21 -23.05 10.59
N ILE A 399 18.34 -22.36 10.64
CA ILE A 399 18.49 -21.13 11.45
C ILE A 399 17.51 -20.05 11.00
N ALA A 400 17.40 -19.79 9.69
CA ALA A 400 16.51 -18.76 9.17
C ALA A 400 15.05 -19.01 9.57
N ILE A 401 14.59 -20.26 9.46
CA ILE A 401 13.21 -20.66 9.78
C ILE A 401 12.89 -20.57 11.27
N ASP A 402 13.85 -20.86 12.15
CA ASP A 402 13.68 -20.78 13.59
C ASP A 402 13.63 -19.32 14.08
N ARG A 403 14.29 -18.40 13.37
CA ARG A 403 14.26 -16.97 13.68
C ARG A 403 12.99 -16.25 13.18
N MET A 404 12.21 -16.88 12.30
CA MET A 404 10.96 -16.31 11.77
C MET A 404 9.80 -16.46 12.74
N SER A 405 9.23 -15.34 13.20
CA SER A 405 8.07 -15.31 14.10
C SER A 405 6.75 -15.75 13.46
N THR A 406 6.58 -15.48 12.16
CA THR A 406 5.39 -15.88 11.39
C THR A 406 5.81 -16.52 10.08
N ARG A 407 5.33 -17.73 9.82
CA ARG A 407 5.64 -18.50 8.61
C ARG A 407 4.49 -18.40 7.61
N GLY A 408 4.79 -17.90 6.43
CA GLY A 408 3.86 -17.91 5.30
C GLY A 408 3.91 -19.25 4.57
N SER A 409 2.90 -19.52 3.73
CA SER A 409 2.87 -20.78 2.96
C SER A 409 4.08 -20.98 2.05
N GLY A 410 4.70 -19.89 1.56
CA GLY A 410 5.89 -19.96 0.72
C GLY A 410 7.12 -20.48 1.48
N ASP A 411 7.18 -20.24 2.80
CA ASP A 411 8.31 -20.61 3.64
C ASP A 411 8.34 -22.13 3.86
N TYR A 412 7.18 -22.72 4.11
CA TYR A 412 7.02 -24.19 4.20
C TYR A 412 7.38 -24.89 2.88
N VAL A 413 6.88 -24.38 1.74
CA VAL A 413 7.19 -24.94 0.42
C VAL A 413 8.69 -24.88 0.13
N LEU A 414 9.33 -23.76 0.49
CA LEU A 414 10.75 -23.56 0.29
C LEU A 414 11.58 -24.49 1.18
N LEU A 415 11.26 -24.58 2.46
CA LEU A 415 11.95 -25.46 3.41
C LEU A 415 11.81 -26.95 3.06
N SER A 416 10.60 -27.39 2.71
CA SER A 416 10.36 -28.77 2.27
C SER A 416 11.22 -29.09 1.03
N SER A 417 11.24 -28.18 0.05
CA SER A 417 12.08 -28.32 -1.14
C SER A 417 13.59 -28.38 -0.81
N ILE A 418 14.07 -27.60 0.15
CA ILE A 418 15.47 -27.66 0.62
C ILE A 418 15.77 -29.04 1.19
N TYR A 419 14.92 -29.56 2.08
CA TYR A 419 15.11 -30.89 2.66
C TYR A 419 15.06 -32.01 1.62
N SER A 420 14.13 -31.95 0.67
CA SER A 420 14.08 -32.89 -0.44
C SER A 420 15.38 -32.87 -1.26
N SER A 421 15.89 -31.69 -1.61
CA SER A 421 17.17 -31.58 -2.35
C SER A 421 18.37 -32.11 -1.56
N ALA A 422 18.32 -32.00 -0.23
CA ALA A 422 19.32 -32.56 0.68
C ALA A 422 19.06 -34.04 1.04
N ARG A 423 18.10 -34.70 0.40
CA ARG A 423 17.67 -36.10 0.65
C ARG A 423 17.22 -36.38 2.11
N LYS A 424 16.75 -35.34 2.82
CA LYS A 424 16.22 -35.42 4.19
C LYS A 424 14.69 -35.59 4.17
N TRP A 425 14.19 -36.70 3.62
CA TRP A 425 12.76 -36.91 3.32
C TRP A 425 11.83 -36.80 4.53
N THR A 426 12.19 -37.42 5.66
CA THR A 426 11.39 -37.38 6.89
C THR A 426 11.20 -35.95 7.40
N ARG A 427 12.22 -35.09 7.28
CA ARG A 427 12.10 -33.68 7.65
C ARG A 427 11.20 -32.92 6.66
N ALA A 428 11.24 -33.25 5.37
CA ALA A 428 10.37 -32.64 4.37
C ALA A 428 8.88 -32.94 4.63
N GLU A 429 8.55 -34.15 5.08
CA GLU A 429 7.19 -34.57 5.47
C GLU A 429 6.72 -33.83 6.73
N GLN A 430 7.57 -33.75 7.77
CA GLN A 430 7.28 -33.01 9.00
C GLN A 430 6.93 -31.53 8.75
N VAL A 431 7.55 -30.90 7.73
CA VAL A 431 7.24 -29.52 7.33
C VAL A 431 5.81 -29.41 6.81
N TRP A 432 5.32 -30.39 6.06
CA TRP A 432 3.94 -30.39 5.55
C TRP A 432 2.92 -30.61 6.65
N ASP A 433 3.21 -31.49 7.61
CA ASP A 433 2.31 -31.70 8.75
C ASP A 433 2.24 -30.46 9.64
N SER A 434 3.38 -29.81 9.90
CA SER A 434 3.41 -28.51 10.57
C SER A 434 2.60 -27.44 9.82
N MET A 435 2.63 -27.43 8.48
CA MET A 435 1.82 -26.48 7.69
C MET A 435 0.31 -26.73 7.87
N LYS A 436 -0.12 -28.00 7.95
CA LYS A 436 -1.52 -28.39 8.20
C LYS A 436 -1.96 -28.01 9.62
N GLU A 437 -1.14 -28.30 10.63
CA GLU A 437 -1.38 -27.98 12.03
C GLU A 437 -1.57 -26.47 12.24
N ASN A 438 -0.71 -25.66 11.61
CA ASN A 438 -0.79 -24.20 11.66
C ASN A 438 -1.89 -23.60 10.77
N LYS A 439 -2.71 -24.45 10.10
CA LYS A 439 -3.82 -24.04 9.21
C LYS A 439 -3.39 -23.06 8.11
N VAL A 440 -2.13 -23.13 7.66
CA VAL A 440 -1.59 -22.24 6.64
C VAL A 440 -1.99 -22.74 5.26
N ARG A 441 -2.70 -21.91 4.48
CA ARG A 441 -3.11 -22.26 3.12
C ARG A 441 -2.09 -21.78 2.09
N LYS A 442 -1.79 -22.62 1.09
CA LYS A 442 -0.91 -22.27 -0.04
C LYS A 442 -1.44 -21.06 -0.80
N LYS A 443 -0.65 -19.98 -0.85
CA LYS A 443 -0.94 -18.81 -1.69
C LYS A 443 -0.96 -19.23 -3.16
N ARG A 444 -2.06 -18.96 -3.86
CA ARG A 444 -2.22 -19.33 -5.27
C ARG A 444 -1.50 -18.35 -6.18
N GLY A 445 -0.77 -18.88 -7.17
CA GLY A 445 -0.22 -18.10 -8.27
C GLY A 445 -1.33 -17.54 -9.14
N LEU A 446 -1.25 -16.25 -9.43
CA LEU A 446 -2.15 -15.53 -10.33
C LEU A 446 -1.30 -14.75 -11.32
N SER A 447 -1.54 -14.99 -12.60
CA SER A 447 -0.93 -14.25 -13.68
C SER A 447 -2.00 -13.49 -14.46
N TRP A 448 -1.64 -12.37 -15.05
CA TRP A 448 -2.55 -11.57 -15.85
C TRP A 448 -1.86 -10.87 -17.00
N ALA A 449 -2.64 -10.56 -18.03
CA ALA A 449 -2.19 -9.83 -19.20
C ALA A 449 -3.23 -8.79 -19.61
N GLU A 450 -2.78 -7.65 -20.13
CA GLU A 450 -3.64 -6.63 -20.74
C GLU A 450 -3.65 -6.83 -22.25
N VAL A 451 -4.80 -7.21 -22.80
CA VAL A 451 -5.01 -7.38 -24.24
C VAL A 451 -6.29 -6.67 -24.63
N GLY A 452 -6.27 -5.89 -25.71
CA GLY A 452 -7.47 -5.17 -26.16
C GLY A 452 -8.05 -4.22 -25.11
N ARG A 453 -7.20 -3.65 -24.23
CA ARG A 453 -7.58 -2.75 -23.11
C ARG A 453 -8.36 -3.44 -21.98
N LYS A 454 -8.36 -4.77 -21.92
CA LYS A 454 -8.95 -5.53 -20.81
C LYS A 454 -7.87 -6.34 -20.12
N VAL A 455 -7.93 -6.40 -18.79
CA VAL A 455 -7.03 -7.22 -17.98
C VAL A 455 -7.64 -8.61 -17.77
N HIS A 456 -7.02 -9.62 -18.35
CA HIS A 456 -7.39 -11.04 -18.24
C HIS A 456 -6.54 -11.72 -17.18
N GLN A 457 -7.16 -12.48 -16.29
CA GLN A 457 -6.52 -13.12 -15.14
C GLN A 457 -6.61 -14.64 -15.26
N PHE A 458 -5.53 -15.32 -14.86
CA PHE A 458 -5.38 -16.77 -14.99
C PHE A 458 -4.82 -17.35 -13.69
N LYS A 459 -5.46 -18.40 -13.19
CA LYS A 459 -4.93 -19.27 -12.14
C LYS A 459 -4.30 -20.52 -12.75
N ALA A 460 -3.50 -21.25 -11.98
CA ALA A 460 -3.03 -22.55 -12.45
C ALA A 460 -4.23 -23.49 -12.70
N GLY A 461 -4.26 -24.14 -13.88
CA GLY A 461 -5.36 -25.00 -14.30
C GLY A 461 -6.70 -24.28 -14.55
N ASP A 462 -6.70 -22.96 -14.77
CA ASP A 462 -7.93 -22.17 -14.89
C ASP A 462 -8.72 -22.51 -16.16
N ARG A 463 -9.99 -22.91 -15.96
CA ARG A 463 -10.96 -23.20 -17.03
C ARG A 463 -12.07 -22.15 -17.14
N SER A 464 -12.07 -21.12 -16.30
CA SER A 464 -13.16 -20.14 -16.20
C SER A 464 -13.17 -19.10 -17.32
N HIS A 465 -12.08 -18.99 -18.10
CA HIS A 465 -12.00 -18.03 -19.20
C HIS A 465 -12.95 -18.43 -20.34
N PRO A 466 -13.71 -17.49 -20.95
CA PRO A 466 -14.65 -17.81 -22.05
C PRO A 466 -13.99 -18.54 -23.24
N GLU A 467 -12.71 -18.27 -23.47
CA GLU A 467 -11.91 -18.83 -24.58
C GLU A 467 -10.96 -19.94 -24.12
N THR A 468 -11.29 -20.63 -23.02
CA THR A 468 -10.43 -21.67 -22.43
C THR A 468 -9.99 -22.73 -23.44
N HIS A 469 -10.91 -23.21 -24.29
CA HIS A 469 -10.59 -24.25 -25.29
C HIS A 469 -9.46 -23.82 -26.24
N ASP A 470 -9.54 -22.60 -26.78
CA ASP A 470 -8.53 -22.08 -27.72
C ASP A 470 -7.19 -21.79 -27.03
N ILE A 471 -7.23 -21.31 -25.77
CA ILE A 471 -6.02 -21.09 -24.96
C ILE A 471 -5.27 -22.41 -24.74
N TYR A 472 -5.99 -23.46 -24.37
CA TYR A 472 -5.39 -24.78 -24.15
C TYR A 472 -4.91 -25.43 -25.44
N ARG A 473 -5.60 -25.22 -26.56
CA ARG A 473 -5.11 -25.63 -27.88
C ARG A 473 -3.75 -24.99 -28.18
N VAL A 474 -3.63 -23.68 -28.01
CA VAL A 474 -2.35 -22.96 -28.19
C VAL A 474 -1.30 -23.48 -27.23
N LEU A 475 -1.62 -23.63 -25.95
CA LEU A 475 -0.69 -24.14 -24.94
C LEU A 475 -0.15 -25.53 -25.28
N ASN A 476 -1.01 -26.44 -25.73
CA ASN A 476 -0.62 -27.79 -26.14
C ASN A 476 0.27 -27.76 -27.38
N THR A 477 -0.07 -26.98 -28.41
CA THR A 477 0.77 -26.80 -29.61
C THR A 477 2.14 -26.23 -29.25
N LEU A 478 2.21 -25.28 -28.30
CA LEU A 478 3.50 -24.78 -27.80
C LEU A 478 4.27 -25.87 -27.05
N GLY A 479 3.58 -26.69 -26.24
CA GLY A 479 4.16 -27.83 -25.54
C GLY A 479 4.79 -28.87 -26.47
N GLU A 480 4.10 -29.22 -27.57
CA GLU A 480 4.63 -30.14 -28.59
C GLU A 480 5.89 -29.58 -29.27
N ARG A 481 5.87 -28.29 -29.65
CA ARG A 481 7.04 -27.63 -30.25
C ARG A 481 8.24 -27.58 -29.29
N LEU A 482 7.98 -27.39 -28.01
CA LEU A 482 9.02 -27.38 -26.99
C LEU A 482 9.71 -28.74 -26.81
N LYS A 483 8.95 -29.84 -26.89
CA LYS A 483 9.52 -31.19 -26.86
C LYS A 483 10.49 -31.42 -28.02
N ILE A 484 10.19 -30.87 -29.20
CA ILE A 484 11.07 -30.94 -30.38
C ILE A 484 12.38 -30.15 -30.16
N GLU A 485 12.31 -29.00 -29.48
CA GLU A 485 13.49 -28.21 -29.11
C GLU A 485 14.27 -28.78 -27.90
N GLY A 486 13.86 -29.93 -27.36
CA GLY A 486 14.54 -30.61 -26.26
C GLY A 486 14.25 -30.03 -24.87
N PHE A 487 13.20 -29.23 -24.71
CA PHE A 487 12.79 -28.74 -23.39
C PHE A 487 12.24 -29.88 -22.53
N GLN A 488 12.79 -30.04 -21.32
CA GLN A 488 12.32 -31.01 -20.33
C GLN A 488 11.73 -30.28 -19.11
N PRO A 489 10.48 -30.58 -18.70
CA PRO A 489 9.90 -30.02 -17.49
C PRO A 489 10.70 -30.39 -16.24
N MET A 490 10.86 -29.46 -15.31
CA MET A 490 11.60 -29.71 -14.06
C MET A 490 10.70 -30.34 -12.99
N THR A 491 10.44 -31.65 -13.12
CA THR A 491 9.54 -32.42 -12.23
C THR A 491 10.04 -32.53 -10.78
N GLU A 492 11.35 -32.33 -10.54
CA GLU A 492 11.97 -32.28 -9.21
C GLU A 492 11.43 -31.14 -8.32
N LEU A 493 10.78 -30.13 -8.92
CA LEU A 493 10.25 -28.96 -8.22
C LEU A 493 8.80 -29.13 -7.72
N VAL A 494 8.14 -30.23 -8.04
CA VAL A 494 6.75 -30.54 -7.66
C VAL A 494 6.72 -31.56 -6.52
N SER A 495 5.69 -31.51 -5.66
CA SER A 495 5.55 -32.41 -4.50
C SER A 495 5.73 -33.87 -4.90
N MET A 496 6.46 -34.63 -4.08
CA MET A 496 6.82 -35.99 -4.46
C MET A 496 5.66 -37.00 -4.42
N ASP A 497 4.58 -36.66 -3.73
CA ASP A 497 3.38 -37.50 -3.59
C ASP A 497 2.51 -37.58 -4.87
N VAL A 498 2.98 -36.94 -5.94
CA VAL A 498 2.32 -36.86 -7.25
C VAL A 498 3.15 -37.68 -8.23
N LEU A 499 2.48 -38.51 -9.06
CA LEU A 499 3.15 -39.30 -10.11
C LEU A 499 3.90 -38.37 -11.07
N GLU A 500 5.00 -38.83 -11.66
CA GLU A 500 5.86 -37.99 -12.50
C GLU A 500 5.11 -37.35 -13.68
N GLU A 501 4.21 -38.11 -14.31
CA GLU A 501 3.30 -37.65 -15.36
C GLU A 501 2.35 -36.53 -14.85
N GLU A 502 1.76 -36.70 -13.66
CA GLU A 502 0.93 -35.68 -13.03
C GLU A 502 1.74 -34.43 -12.64
N ARG A 503 3.04 -34.56 -12.35
CA ARG A 503 3.91 -33.40 -12.09
C ARG A 503 4.12 -32.59 -13.36
N GLU A 504 4.40 -33.25 -14.49
CA GLU A 504 4.53 -32.59 -15.79
C GLU A 504 3.23 -31.88 -16.20
N GLU A 505 2.08 -32.56 -16.03
CA GLU A 505 0.78 -31.96 -16.30
C GLU A 505 0.52 -30.73 -15.44
N ASN A 506 0.83 -30.78 -14.15
CA ASN A 506 0.70 -29.64 -13.25
C ASN A 506 1.60 -28.46 -13.66
N LEU A 507 2.83 -28.72 -14.10
CA LEU A 507 3.74 -27.70 -14.62
C LEU A 507 3.26 -27.10 -15.95
N SER A 508 2.59 -27.90 -16.79
CA SER A 508 2.10 -27.44 -18.09
C SER A 508 1.02 -26.36 -17.96
N VAL A 509 0.22 -26.41 -16.89
CA VAL A 509 -0.94 -25.53 -16.66
C VAL A 509 -0.67 -24.39 -15.67
N HIS A 510 0.59 -23.99 -15.50
CA HIS A 510 0.93 -22.82 -14.71
C HIS A 510 0.26 -21.54 -15.23
N SER A 511 -0.08 -20.64 -14.30
CA SER A 511 -0.81 -19.41 -14.61
C SER A 511 -0.11 -18.54 -15.66
N GLU A 512 1.22 -18.49 -15.64
CA GLU A 512 2.02 -17.72 -16.59
C GLU A 512 1.93 -18.31 -18.00
N LYS A 513 1.98 -19.63 -18.12
CA LYS A 513 1.90 -20.32 -19.42
C LYS A 513 0.53 -20.10 -20.05
N LEU A 514 -0.54 -20.15 -19.26
CA LEU A 514 -1.89 -19.80 -19.70
C LEU A 514 -2.00 -18.33 -20.15
N ALA A 515 -1.41 -17.40 -19.39
CA ALA A 515 -1.39 -15.98 -19.76
C ALA A 515 -0.61 -15.74 -21.06
N VAL A 516 0.56 -16.35 -21.23
CA VAL A 516 1.36 -16.28 -22.46
C VAL A 516 0.59 -16.90 -23.64
N ALA A 517 0.01 -18.08 -23.47
CA ALA A 517 -0.79 -18.74 -24.51
C ALA A 517 -1.98 -17.87 -24.95
N TYR A 518 -2.67 -17.22 -24.01
CA TYR A 518 -3.71 -16.25 -24.32
C TYR A 518 -3.19 -15.05 -25.11
N CYS A 519 -2.02 -14.48 -24.73
CA CYS A 519 -1.42 -13.40 -25.50
C CYS A 519 -1.06 -13.85 -26.93
N VAL A 520 -0.48 -15.05 -27.09
CA VAL A 520 -0.18 -15.62 -28.41
C VAL A 520 -1.45 -15.75 -29.26
N LEU A 521 -2.53 -16.25 -28.67
CA LEU A 521 -3.83 -16.37 -29.35
C LEU A 521 -4.37 -15.03 -29.85
N LYS A 522 -4.14 -13.95 -29.10
CA LYS A 522 -4.76 -12.64 -29.36
C LYS A 522 -3.92 -11.62 -30.09
N THR A 523 -2.65 -11.91 -30.33
CA THR A 523 -1.72 -10.92 -30.88
C THR A 523 -0.97 -11.51 -32.07
N GLY A 524 -0.69 -10.65 -33.05
CA GLY A 524 -0.04 -11.08 -34.29
C GLY A 524 1.42 -11.51 -34.10
N PRO A 525 1.99 -12.23 -35.08
CA PRO A 525 3.42 -12.55 -35.11
C PRO A 525 4.30 -11.31 -34.90
N GLY A 526 5.43 -11.46 -34.22
CA GLY A 526 6.38 -10.38 -33.94
C GLY A 526 5.98 -9.38 -32.86
N SER A 527 4.73 -9.39 -32.36
CA SER A 527 4.32 -8.47 -31.28
C SER A 527 4.90 -8.85 -29.91
N GLU A 528 5.14 -7.87 -29.04
CA GLU A 528 5.61 -8.13 -27.67
C GLU A 528 4.50 -8.75 -26.80
N ILE A 529 4.83 -9.82 -26.07
CA ILE A 529 3.94 -10.44 -25.08
C ILE A 529 4.23 -9.84 -23.71
N ARG A 530 3.20 -9.40 -22.98
CA ARG A 530 3.35 -8.84 -21.63
C ARG A 530 2.48 -9.59 -20.63
N VAL A 531 3.12 -10.14 -19.61
CA VAL A 531 2.45 -10.87 -18.52
C VAL A 531 2.95 -10.33 -17.19
N SER A 532 2.07 -10.25 -16.20
CA SER A 532 2.42 -9.92 -14.82
C SER A 532 1.98 -11.05 -13.88
N LYS A 533 2.71 -11.25 -12.78
CA LYS A 533 2.44 -12.29 -11.77
C LYS A 533 2.55 -11.73 -10.35
N ASN A 534 1.72 -12.26 -9.45
CA ASN A 534 1.73 -11.92 -8.03
C ASN A 534 2.81 -12.64 -7.19
N LEU A 535 3.50 -13.61 -7.76
CA LEU A 535 4.56 -14.40 -7.14
C LEU A 535 5.81 -14.31 -8.03
N GLN A 536 6.96 -14.69 -7.47
CA GLN A 536 8.18 -14.89 -8.26
C GLN A 536 7.93 -15.99 -9.30
N THR A 537 8.48 -15.81 -10.51
CA THR A 537 8.43 -16.82 -11.56
C THR A 537 9.13 -18.08 -11.06
N CYS A 538 8.63 -19.29 -11.36
CA CYS A 538 9.35 -20.52 -11.00
C CYS A 538 10.37 -20.89 -12.07
N GLN A 539 11.38 -21.71 -11.72
CA GLN A 539 12.46 -22.08 -12.64
C GLN A 539 11.92 -22.71 -13.93
N ASP A 540 10.95 -23.61 -13.83
CA ASP A 540 10.30 -24.23 -14.98
C ASP A 540 9.65 -23.19 -15.92
N CYS A 541 8.88 -22.24 -15.37
CA CYS A 541 8.27 -21.19 -16.18
C CYS A 541 9.31 -20.26 -16.81
N HIS A 542 10.41 -19.98 -16.10
CA HIS A 542 11.50 -19.15 -16.60
C HIS A 542 12.20 -19.80 -17.81
N GLU A 543 12.60 -21.06 -17.69
CA GLU A 543 13.21 -21.81 -18.81
C GLU A 543 12.23 -22.01 -19.96
N TRP A 544 10.96 -22.31 -19.65
CA TRP A 544 9.91 -22.40 -20.65
C TRP A 544 9.78 -21.10 -21.45
N MET A 545 9.79 -19.94 -20.79
CA MET A 545 9.69 -18.64 -21.47
C MET A 545 10.91 -18.34 -22.35
N LYS A 546 12.12 -18.74 -21.94
CA LYS A 546 13.30 -18.63 -22.80
C LYS A 546 13.08 -19.38 -24.11
N VAL A 547 12.77 -20.67 -24.04
CA VAL A 547 12.61 -21.50 -25.25
C VAL A 547 11.43 -20.99 -26.10
N ILE A 548 10.31 -20.60 -25.48
CA ILE A 548 9.17 -20.03 -26.21
C ILE A 548 9.53 -18.71 -26.91
N SER A 549 10.34 -17.84 -26.30
CA SER A 549 10.78 -16.60 -26.95
C SER A 549 11.56 -16.87 -28.25
N LYS A 550 12.36 -17.95 -28.27
CA LYS A 550 13.10 -18.43 -29.45
C LYS A 550 12.13 -19.02 -30.48
N VAL A 551 11.28 -19.97 -30.08
CA VAL A 551 10.32 -20.67 -30.96
C VAL A 551 9.36 -19.71 -31.63
N LEU A 552 8.87 -18.70 -30.91
CA LEU A 552 7.93 -17.72 -31.44
C LEU A 552 8.60 -16.57 -32.18
N SER A 553 9.93 -16.40 -32.02
CA SER A 553 10.65 -15.18 -32.45
C SER A 553 9.95 -13.91 -31.93
N ARG A 554 9.60 -13.92 -30.65
CA ARG A 554 8.87 -12.83 -29.98
C ARG A 554 9.52 -12.50 -28.64
N VAL A 555 9.49 -11.21 -28.30
CA VAL A 555 9.85 -10.73 -26.97
C VAL A 555 8.72 -11.07 -26.01
N ILE A 556 9.06 -11.70 -24.89
CA ILE A 556 8.14 -11.96 -23.79
C ILE A 556 8.64 -11.18 -22.58
N LEU A 557 7.87 -10.22 -22.12
CA LEU A 557 8.16 -9.44 -20.94
C LEU A 557 7.27 -9.92 -19.80
N VAL A 558 7.89 -10.51 -18.78
CA VAL A 558 7.19 -10.99 -17.58
C VAL A 558 7.60 -10.18 -16.37
N ARG A 559 6.62 -9.53 -15.75
CA ARG A 559 6.79 -8.87 -14.45
C ARG A 559 6.41 -9.85 -13.35
N ASP A 560 7.36 -10.21 -12.51
CA ASP A 560 7.06 -10.93 -11.26
C ASP A 560 6.97 -9.94 -10.08
N ARG A 561 6.90 -10.46 -8.85
CA ARG A 561 6.80 -9.62 -7.65
C ARG A 561 8.05 -8.76 -7.39
N VAL A 562 9.19 -9.13 -7.95
CA VAL A 562 10.53 -8.56 -7.68
C VAL A 562 10.95 -7.67 -8.85
N ARG A 563 10.82 -8.15 -10.09
CA ARG A 563 11.40 -7.51 -11.28
C ARG A 563 10.76 -7.92 -12.60
N PHE A 564 11.26 -7.34 -13.68
CA PHE A 564 11.00 -7.74 -15.05
C PHE A 564 12.02 -8.77 -15.53
N HIS A 565 11.50 -9.73 -16.29
CA HIS A 565 12.25 -10.69 -17.07
C HIS A 565 11.89 -10.45 -18.53
N ARG A 566 12.86 -10.00 -19.32
CA ARG A 566 12.72 -9.84 -20.77
C ARG A 566 13.33 -11.06 -21.44
N PHE A 567 12.49 -11.94 -21.96
CA PHE A 567 12.89 -13.11 -22.73
C PHE A 567 12.92 -12.78 -24.21
N GLU A 568 14.08 -12.94 -24.82
CA GLU A 568 14.31 -12.65 -26.23
C GLU A 568 15.36 -13.63 -26.77
N LYS A 569 15.03 -14.31 -27.89
CA LYS A 569 15.94 -15.24 -28.58
C LYS A 569 16.51 -16.35 -27.68
N GLY A 570 15.76 -16.82 -26.69
CA GLY A 570 16.23 -17.87 -25.78
C GLY A 570 17.00 -17.39 -24.57
N ILE A 571 17.20 -16.08 -24.41
CA ILE A 571 17.94 -15.48 -23.30
C ILE A 571 16.97 -14.63 -22.48
N CYS A 572 17.20 -14.54 -21.17
CA CYS A 572 16.47 -13.62 -20.31
C CYS A 572 17.40 -12.49 -19.86
N SER A 573 16.88 -11.27 -19.74
CA SER A 573 17.61 -10.10 -19.22
C SER A 573 18.18 -10.28 -17.81
N CYS A 574 17.77 -11.32 -17.09
CA CYS A 574 18.32 -11.69 -15.79
C CYS A 574 19.70 -12.35 -15.84
N ASN A 575 20.14 -12.86 -17.00
CA ASN A 575 21.31 -13.74 -17.12
C ASN A 575 21.33 -14.89 -16.08
N ASP A 576 20.16 -15.45 -15.78
CA ASP A 576 19.95 -16.50 -14.77
C ASP A 576 20.32 -16.13 -13.32
N TYR A 577 20.52 -14.84 -13.08
CA TYR A 577 20.80 -14.28 -11.77
C TYR A 577 19.53 -13.69 -11.13
N TRP A 578 18.60 -14.53 -10.65
CA TRP A 578 17.27 -14.09 -10.18
C TRP A 578 16.67 -14.81 -8.98
#